data_AF-E2BRD2-F1
#
_entry.id   AF-E2BRD2-F1
#
_cell.length_a   1.000
_cell.length_b   1.000
_cell.length_c   1.000
_cell.angle_alpha   90.00
_cell.angle_beta   90.00
_cell.angle_gamma   90.00
#
_symmetry.space_group_name_H-M   'P 1'
#
loop_
_entity.id
_entity.type
_entity.pdbx_description
1 polymer ?
#
loop_
_entity_poly.entity_id
_entity_poly.type
_entity_poly.pdbx_seq_one_letter_code
_entity_poly.pdbx_strand_id
1 'polypeptide(L)'
;VTITADKDQYKGLLAEAKKKIDLSDMGIEEMKTRVGATGALVLEIPGEERGRQVDLLADKLRKVLSDRAKVSRPQKMGEIRIRGLEISTSEKEAAETVAKIGGCIVSDVKTGKIRETQSGFRSLWVQYPLLAAKKVAEKGSITIGLTQAKVEMLQARPMQCFRCLEKGHVQINCTNNISRRGNCYRCGEPG
;
A
#
# COMPACT_ATOMS: atom_id res chain seq x y z
N VAL A 1 12.14 -3.00 3.45
CA VAL A 1 11.89 -1.55 3.27
C VAL A 1 12.04 -1.19 1.79
N THR A 2 11.24 -0.27 1.26
CA THR A 2 11.40 0.26 -0.10
C THR A 2 11.72 1.74 -0.05
N ILE A 3 12.66 2.17 -0.88
CA ILE A 3 13.00 3.58 -1.12
C ILE A 3 12.58 3.91 -2.54
N THR A 4 11.75 4.94 -2.70
CA THR A 4 11.34 5.46 -4.02
C THR A 4 11.93 6.86 -4.19
N ALA A 5 12.77 7.02 -5.21
CA ALA A 5 13.41 8.27 -5.61
C ALA A 5 13.77 8.19 -7.10
N ASP A 6 14.33 9.26 -7.67
CA ASP A 6 14.86 9.24 -9.02
C ASP A 6 16.06 8.28 -9.12
N LYS A 7 16.20 7.60 -10.27
CA LYS A 7 17.18 6.51 -10.45
C LYS A 7 18.61 6.95 -10.14
N ASP A 8 18.95 8.20 -10.48
CA ASP A 8 20.29 8.76 -10.30
C ASP A 8 20.62 9.06 -8.83
N GLN A 9 19.61 9.15 -7.97
CA GLN A 9 19.79 9.49 -6.55
C GLN A 9 20.01 8.25 -5.67
N TYR A 10 19.68 7.03 -6.13
CA TYR A 10 19.78 5.84 -5.29
C TYR A 10 21.18 5.57 -4.75
N LYS A 11 22.24 5.82 -5.54
CA LYS A 11 23.63 5.65 -5.07
C LYS A 11 23.95 6.60 -3.90
N GLY A 12 23.56 7.87 -4.03
CA GLY A 12 23.77 8.88 -2.99
C GLY A 12 22.97 8.57 -1.73
N LEU A 13 21.69 8.24 -1.88
CA LEU A 13 20.79 7.90 -0.76
C LEU A 13 21.27 6.66 0.01
N LEU A 14 21.77 5.63 -0.69
CA LEU A 14 22.35 4.45 -0.06
C LEU A 14 23.67 4.74 0.65
N ALA A 15 24.54 5.55 0.05
CA ALA A 15 25.81 5.94 0.68
C ALA A 15 25.57 6.74 1.96
N GLU A 16 24.60 7.65 1.96
CA GLU A 16 24.20 8.41 3.14
C GLU A 16 23.55 7.53 4.21
N ALA A 17 22.65 6.63 3.82
CA ALA A 17 22.04 5.67 4.73
C ALA A 17 23.11 4.78 5.40
N LYS A 18 24.12 4.30 4.65
CA LYS A 18 25.24 3.51 5.20
C LYS A 18 26.09 4.29 6.21
N LYS A 19 26.26 5.61 6.03
CA LYS A 19 27.05 6.45 6.96
C LYS A 19 26.31 6.74 8.26
N LYS A 20 24.98 6.77 8.23
CA LYS A 20 24.13 7.21 9.36
C LYS A 20 23.41 6.06 10.06
N ILE A 21 23.41 4.85 9.50
CA ILE A 21 22.68 3.70 10.01
C ILE A 21 23.66 2.54 10.22
N ASP A 22 23.93 2.23 11.48
CA ASP A 22 24.63 1.02 11.87
C ASP A 22 23.67 -0.18 11.89
N LEU A 23 23.94 -1.14 11.01
CA LEU A 23 23.15 -2.37 10.86
C LEU A 23 23.42 -3.36 12.01
N SER A 24 24.64 -3.35 12.54
CA SER A 24 25.06 -4.21 13.66
C SER A 24 24.28 -3.92 14.93
N ASP A 25 24.05 -2.64 15.25
CA ASP A 25 23.25 -2.20 16.40
C ASP A 25 21.77 -2.61 16.31
N MET A 26 21.32 -3.00 15.12
CA MET A 26 19.96 -3.42 14.86
C MET A 26 19.81 -4.95 14.82
N GLY A 27 20.91 -5.69 15.05
CA GLY A 27 20.95 -7.15 14.93
C GLY A 27 20.69 -7.63 13.50
N ILE A 28 21.08 -6.83 12.50
CA ILE A 28 20.93 -7.16 11.08
C ILE A 28 22.29 -7.61 10.55
N GLU A 29 22.48 -8.93 10.46
CA GLU A 29 23.73 -9.53 9.98
C GLU A 29 23.87 -9.45 8.45
N GLU A 30 22.76 -9.59 7.73
CA GLU A 30 22.74 -9.55 6.27
C GLU A 30 21.57 -8.70 5.77
N MET A 31 21.79 -7.98 4.67
CA MET A 31 20.76 -7.20 3.98
C MET A 31 20.93 -7.38 2.47
N LYS A 32 19.85 -7.78 1.78
CA LYS A 32 19.82 -7.88 0.33
C LYS A 32 19.20 -6.63 -0.27
N THR A 33 19.77 -6.16 -1.38
CA THR A 33 19.23 -5.02 -2.12
C THR A 33 18.86 -5.45 -3.53
N ARG A 34 17.65 -5.10 -3.98
CA ARG A 34 17.21 -5.34 -5.35
C ARG A 34 16.33 -4.22 -5.85
N VAL A 35 16.22 -4.08 -7.17
CA VAL A 35 15.25 -3.17 -7.78
C VAL A 35 13.93 -3.91 -7.97
N GLY A 36 12.83 -3.35 -7.47
CA GLY A 36 11.48 -3.90 -7.64
C GLY A 36 10.95 -3.68 -9.05
N ALA A 37 9.88 -4.37 -9.41
CA ALA A 37 9.24 -4.24 -10.73
C ALA A 37 8.82 -2.80 -11.07
N THR A 38 8.51 -1.98 -10.06
CA THR A 38 8.16 -0.56 -10.21
C THR A 38 9.35 0.37 -10.34
N GLY A 39 10.59 -0.14 -10.27
CA GLY A 39 11.82 0.66 -10.26
C GLY A 39 12.22 1.18 -8.87
N ALA A 40 11.44 0.89 -7.82
CA ALA A 40 11.78 1.23 -6.45
C ALA A 40 12.93 0.34 -5.92
N LEU A 41 13.82 0.91 -5.12
CA LEU A 41 14.87 0.16 -4.45
C LEU A 41 14.28 -0.59 -3.25
N VAL A 42 14.45 -1.91 -3.20
CA VAL A 42 13.98 -2.79 -2.12
C VAL A 42 15.17 -3.24 -1.28
N LEU A 43 15.10 -2.95 0.01
CA LEU A 43 15.99 -3.45 1.06
C LEU A 43 15.28 -4.59 1.79
N GLU A 44 15.84 -5.78 1.71
CA GLU A 44 15.27 -7.00 2.26
C GLU A 44 16.18 -7.52 3.39
N ILE A 45 15.59 -7.75 4.55
CA ILE A 45 16.26 -8.38 5.68
C ILE A 45 15.83 -9.86 5.67
N PRO A 46 16.74 -10.80 5.34
CA PRO A 46 16.42 -12.22 5.35
C PRO A 46 16.18 -12.72 6.77
N GLY A 47 15.17 -13.58 6.96
CA GLY A 47 14.84 -14.19 8.25
C GLY A 47 13.37 -14.05 8.64
N GLU A 48 12.86 -15.01 9.42
CA GLU A 48 11.51 -15.00 9.95
C GLU A 48 11.37 -14.01 11.13
N GLU A 49 10.16 -13.48 11.34
CA GLU A 49 9.82 -12.57 12.45
C GLU A 49 10.65 -11.27 12.61
N ARG A 50 11.44 -10.88 11.61
CA ARG A 50 12.22 -9.63 11.62
C ARG A 50 11.39 -8.35 11.42
N GLY A 51 10.07 -8.43 11.65
CA GLY A 51 9.14 -7.31 11.46
C GLY A 51 9.56 -6.06 12.23
N ARG A 52 9.94 -6.20 13.49
CA ARG A 52 10.41 -5.10 14.36
C ARG A 52 11.69 -4.44 13.84
N GLN A 53 12.64 -5.23 13.34
CA GLN A 53 13.89 -4.73 12.77
C GLN A 53 13.62 -3.97 11.46
N VAL A 54 12.71 -4.48 10.63
CA VAL A 54 12.26 -3.82 9.40
C VAL A 54 11.56 -2.48 9.72
N ASP A 55 10.75 -2.44 10.78
CA ASP A 55 10.08 -1.22 11.25
C ASP A 55 11.09 -0.18 11.72
N LEU A 56 12.03 -0.61 12.58
CA LEU A 56 13.11 0.24 13.07
C LEU A 56 13.98 0.79 11.93
N LEU A 57 14.28 -0.05 10.92
CA LEU A 57 15.04 0.37 9.74
C LEU A 57 14.25 1.37 8.91
N ALA A 58 12.95 1.14 8.70
CA ALA A 58 12.09 2.06 7.97
C ALA A 58 12.01 3.43 8.67
N ASP A 59 11.90 3.45 10.00
CA ASP A 59 11.80 4.70 10.77
C ASP A 59 13.12 5.48 10.79
N LYS A 60 14.27 4.80 10.95
CA LYS A 60 15.58 5.46 10.80
C LYS A 60 15.77 6.02 9.38
N LEU A 61 15.43 5.24 8.35
CA LEU A 61 15.50 5.68 6.95
C LEU A 61 14.57 6.86 6.67
N ARG A 62 13.36 6.88 7.25
CA ARG A 62 12.45 8.04 7.16
C ARG A 62 13.09 9.29 7.76
N LYS A 63 13.73 9.19 8.91
CA LYS A 63 14.41 10.34 9.55
C LYS A 63 15.60 10.85 8.74
N VAL A 64 16.35 9.95 8.10
CA VAL A 64 17.55 10.31 7.33
C VAL A 64 17.18 10.84 5.93
N LEU A 65 16.11 10.33 5.33
CA LEU A 65 15.78 10.56 3.92
C LEU A 65 14.46 11.34 3.71
N SER A 66 13.90 11.95 4.77
CA SER A 66 12.54 12.52 4.80
C SER A 66 12.21 13.49 3.68
N ASP A 67 13.21 14.10 3.04
CA ASP A 67 13.01 15.16 2.04
C ASP A 67 13.40 14.74 0.61
N ARG A 68 14.12 13.62 0.46
CA ARG A 68 14.71 13.19 -0.82
C ARG A 68 14.12 11.88 -1.34
N ALA A 69 13.55 11.07 -0.47
CA ALA A 69 13.06 9.76 -0.87
C ALA A 69 11.84 9.33 -0.07
N LYS A 70 10.89 8.69 -0.75
CA LYS A 70 9.74 8.08 -0.08
C LYS A 70 10.15 6.72 0.47
N VAL A 71 10.18 6.59 1.79
CA VAL A 71 10.47 5.34 2.49
C VAL A 71 9.17 4.66 2.90
N SER A 72 8.97 3.43 2.43
CA SER A 72 7.79 2.61 2.74
C SER A 72 8.20 1.24 3.26
N ARG A 73 7.37 0.64 4.12
CA ARG A 73 7.47 -0.77 4.48
C ARG A 73 6.57 -1.57 3.54
N PRO A 74 7.12 -2.25 2.53
CA PRO A 74 6.30 -3.10 1.66
C PRO A 74 5.73 -4.25 2.48
N GLN A 75 4.41 -4.30 2.58
CA GLN A 75 3.65 -5.40 3.13
C GLN A 75 2.53 -5.77 2.15
N LYS A 76 2.07 -7.03 2.18
CA LYS A 76 0.93 -7.45 1.35
C LYS A 76 -0.30 -6.67 1.83
N MET A 77 -0.91 -5.90 0.93
CA MET A 77 -2.13 -5.14 1.21
C MET A 77 -3.34 -5.93 0.72
N GLY A 78 -4.43 -5.87 1.47
CA GLY A 78 -5.76 -6.28 1.05
C GLY A 78 -6.66 -5.07 0.81
N GLU A 79 -7.67 -5.24 -0.02
CA GLU A 79 -8.72 -4.25 -0.24
C GLU A 79 -10.05 -4.77 0.29
N ILE A 80 -10.82 -3.91 0.96
CA ILE A 80 -12.19 -4.19 1.39
C ILE A 80 -13.12 -3.09 0.89
N ARG A 81 -14.40 -3.44 0.80
CA ARG A 81 -15.49 -2.49 0.61
C ARG A 81 -16.41 -2.54 1.83
N ILE A 82 -16.64 -1.36 2.40
CA ILE A 82 -17.60 -1.15 3.48
C ILE A 82 -18.87 -0.58 2.86
N ARG A 83 -20.04 -1.14 3.18
CA ARG A 83 -21.35 -0.68 2.69
C ARG A 83 -22.31 -0.43 3.86
N GLY A 84 -23.24 0.51 3.68
CA GLY A 84 -24.23 0.84 4.71
C GLY A 84 -23.68 1.82 5.76
N LEU A 85 -22.79 2.71 5.34
CA LEU A 85 -22.30 3.79 6.19
C LEU A 85 -23.41 4.82 6.44
N GLU A 86 -23.44 5.38 7.65
CA GLU A 86 -24.34 6.48 7.98
C GLU A 86 -23.89 7.80 7.31
N ILE A 87 -24.80 8.77 7.24
CA ILE A 87 -24.56 10.07 6.60
C ILE A 87 -23.45 10.90 7.30
N SER A 88 -23.32 10.73 8.61
CA SER A 88 -22.32 11.41 9.43
C SER A 88 -20.95 10.75 9.40
N THR A 89 -20.86 9.48 8.95
CA THR A 89 -19.61 8.72 9.00
C THR A 89 -18.54 9.34 8.11
N SER A 90 -17.40 9.68 8.72
CA SER A 90 -16.24 10.21 8.00
C SER A 90 -15.28 9.09 7.55
N GLU A 91 -14.46 9.35 6.52
CA GLU A 91 -13.41 8.42 6.12
C GLU A 91 -12.42 8.13 7.25
N LYS A 92 -12.15 9.12 8.11
CA LYS A 92 -11.23 9.01 9.23
C LYS A 92 -11.77 8.07 10.30
N GLU A 93 -13.04 8.24 10.68
CA GLU A 93 -13.72 7.38 11.64
C GLU A 93 -13.76 5.92 11.16
N ALA A 94 -14.07 5.72 9.86
CA ALA A 94 -14.03 4.39 9.26
C ALA A 94 -12.62 3.79 9.30
N ALA A 95 -11.58 4.58 9.02
CA ALA A 95 -10.18 4.15 9.07
C ALA A 95 -9.74 3.74 10.49
N GLU A 96 -10.09 4.53 11.51
CA GLU A 96 -9.78 4.24 12.91
C GLU A 96 -10.48 2.96 13.38
N THR A 97 -11.74 2.77 12.98
CA THR A 97 -12.53 1.59 13.35
C THR A 97 -11.95 0.31 12.76
N VAL A 98 -11.65 0.29 11.45
CA VAL A 98 -11.05 -0.90 10.81
C VAL A 98 -9.63 -1.15 11.31
N ALA A 99 -8.87 -0.10 11.63
CA ALA A 99 -7.54 -0.24 12.23
C ALA A 99 -7.61 -0.93 13.59
N LYS A 100 -8.53 -0.48 14.46
CA LYS A 100 -8.76 -1.07 15.78
C LYS A 100 -9.18 -2.53 15.70
N ILE A 101 -10.10 -2.88 14.80
CA ILE A 101 -10.57 -4.26 14.63
C ILE A 101 -9.48 -5.14 14.01
N GLY A 102 -8.74 -4.61 13.03
CA GLY A 102 -7.67 -5.31 12.34
C GLY A 102 -6.39 -5.47 13.17
N GLY A 103 -6.26 -4.70 14.25
CA GLY A 103 -5.04 -4.65 15.07
C GLY A 103 -3.85 -4.02 14.34
N CYS A 104 -4.11 -3.05 13.45
CA CYS A 104 -3.07 -2.35 12.70
C CYS A 104 -3.06 -0.85 13.01
N ILE A 105 -1.98 -0.18 12.66
CA ILE A 105 -1.83 1.27 12.86
C ILE A 105 -2.65 2.00 11.78
N VAL A 106 -3.29 3.11 12.12
CA VAL A 106 -4.11 3.91 11.19
C VAL A 106 -3.29 4.39 9.98
N SER A 107 -1.97 4.61 10.13
CA SER A 107 -1.07 5.01 9.05
C SER A 107 -0.89 3.96 7.95
N ASP A 108 -1.18 2.69 8.25
CA ASP A 108 -1.18 1.60 7.27
C ASP A 108 -2.52 1.48 6.54
N VAL A 109 -3.55 2.21 6.98
CA VAL A 109 -4.89 2.22 6.38
C VAL A 109 -4.99 3.37 5.38
N LYS A 110 -5.35 3.05 4.15
CA LYS A 110 -5.65 4.00 3.08
C LYS A 110 -7.12 3.93 2.74
N THR A 111 -7.81 5.05 2.83
CA THR A 111 -9.21 5.17 2.47
C THR A 111 -9.36 5.88 1.13
N GLY A 112 -10.36 5.45 0.36
CA GLY A 112 -10.87 6.23 -0.77
C GLY A 112 -11.83 7.31 -0.26
N LYS A 113 -12.49 8.00 -1.19
CA LYS A 113 -13.63 8.85 -0.84
C LYS A 113 -14.88 8.01 -0.63
N ILE A 114 -15.73 8.42 0.29
CA ILE A 114 -17.08 7.85 0.40
C ILE A 114 -17.82 8.11 -0.91
N ARG A 115 -18.47 7.06 -1.42
CA ARG A 115 -19.32 7.12 -2.61
C ARG A 115 -20.75 6.88 -2.22
N GLU A 116 -21.63 7.74 -2.69
CA GLU A 116 -23.07 7.66 -2.46
C GLU A 116 -23.78 7.28 -3.76
N THR A 117 -24.72 6.35 -3.68
CA THR A 117 -25.64 6.06 -4.79
C THR A 117 -26.82 7.03 -4.75
N GLN A 118 -27.56 7.14 -5.87
CA GLN A 118 -28.80 7.92 -5.92
C GLN A 118 -29.86 7.45 -4.91
N SER A 119 -29.82 6.16 -4.53
CA SER A 119 -30.66 5.55 -3.49
C SER A 119 -30.17 5.80 -2.06
N GLY A 120 -29.13 6.61 -1.86
CA GLY A 120 -28.59 6.96 -0.53
C GLY A 120 -27.66 5.92 0.09
N PHE A 121 -27.31 4.84 -0.63
CA PHE A 121 -26.33 3.87 -0.11
C PHE A 121 -24.93 4.44 -0.16
N ARG A 122 -24.31 4.55 1.02
CA ARG A 122 -22.91 4.98 1.18
C ARG A 122 -21.99 3.78 1.22
N SER A 123 -20.90 3.85 0.46
CA SER A 123 -19.86 2.84 0.44
C SER A 123 -18.47 3.45 0.47
N LEU A 124 -17.53 2.75 1.11
CA LEU A 124 -16.14 3.17 1.21
C LEU A 124 -15.22 2.03 0.78
N TRP A 125 -14.23 2.39 -0.02
CA TRP A 125 -13.12 1.51 -0.35
C TRP A 125 -11.97 1.76 0.64
N VAL A 126 -11.40 0.69 1.17
CA VAL A 126 -10.28 0.75 2.11
C VAL A 126 -9.21 -0.26 1.71
N GLN A 127 -7.95 0.17 1.72
CA GLN A 127 -6.77 -0.66 1.50
C GLN A 127 -5.88 -0.64 2.74
N TYR A 128 -5.50 -1.80 3.25
CA TYR A 128 -4.75 -1.96 4.50
C TYR A 128 -4.09 -3.34 4.57
N PRO A 129 -3.28 -3.69 5.59
CA PRO A 129 -2.52 -4.94 5.63
C PRO A 129 -3.40 -6.18 5.44
N LEU A 130 -2.97 -7.14 4.61
CA LEU A 130 -3.79 -8.27 4.17
C LEU A 130 -4.32 -9.13 5.33
N LEU A 131 -3.50 -9.35 6.37
CA LEU A 131 -3.92 -10.13 7.54
C LEU A 131 -5.00 -9.39 8.35
N ALA A 132 -4.86 -8.08 8.51
CA ALA A 132 -5.90 -7.25 9.11
C ALA A 132 -7.17 -7.25 8.24
N ALA A 133 -7.00 -7.17 6.91
CA ALA A 133 -8.08 -7.25 5.93
C ALA A 133 -8.92 -8.51 6.04
N LYS A 134 -8.28 -9.67 6.15
CA LYS A 134 -8.97 -10.94 6.35
C LYS A 134 -9.75 -10.97 7.66
N LYS A 135 -9.12 -10.57 8.77
CA LYS A 135 -9.78 -10.56 10.10
C LYS A 135 -11.06 -9.73 10.13
N VAL A 136 -11.07 -8.56 9.50
CA VAL A 136 -12.28 -7.72 9.46
C VAL A 136 -13.30 -8.29 8.48
N ALA A 137 -12.87 -8.81 7.33
CA ALA A 137 -13.78 -9.39 6.34
C ALA A 137 -14.46 -10.68 6.87
N GLU A 138 -13.76 -11.49 7.66
CA GLU A 138 -14.30 -12.69 8.31
C GLU A 138 -15.45 -12.37 9.27
N LYS A 139 -15.49 -11.16 9.86
CA LYS A 139 -16.63 -10.72 10.68
C LYS A 139 -17.89 -10.45 9.85
N GLY A 140 -17.76 -10.21 8.54
CA GLY A 140 -18.84 -9.90 7.60
C GLY A 140 -19.55 -8.56 7.81
N SER A 141 -19.61 -8.06 9.03
CA SER A 141 -20.16 -6.74 9.38
C SER A 141 -19.45 -6.16 10.60
N ILE A 142 -19.36 -4.84 10.64
CA ILE A 142 -18.74 -4.08 11.73
C ILE A 142 -19.60 -2.88 12.09
N THR A 143 -19.57 -2.48 13.35
CA THR A 143 -20.23 -1.27 13.81
C THR A 143 -19.30 -0.07 13.57
N ILE A 144 -19.79 0.94 12.85
CA ILE A 144 -19.11 2.23 12.67
C ILE A 144 -20.13 3.31 13.03
N GLY A 145 -19.76 4.21 13.94
CA GLY A 145 -20.71 5.15 14.52
C GLY A 145 -21.90 4.42 15.15
N LEU A 146 -23.11 4.70 14.65
CA LEU A 146 -24.37 4.14 15.14
C LEU A 146 -24.90 2.98 14.28
N THR A 147 -24.28 2.67 13.14
CA THR A 147 -24.83 1.69 12.19
C THR A 147 -23.94 0.46 12.02
N GLN A 148 -24.57 -0.64 11.64
CA GLN A 148 -23.87 -1.86 11.26
C GLN A 148 -23.58 -1.82 9.75
N ALA A 149 -22.29 -1.73 9.42
CA ALA A 149 -21.81 -1.70 8.06
C ALA A 149 -21.35 -3.09 7.61
N LYS A 150 -21.72 -3.49 6.39
CA LYS A 150 -21.26 -4.75 5.78
C LYS A 150 -19.86 -4.59 5.22
N VAL A 151 -19.01 -5.59 5.43
CA VAL A 151 -17.63 -5.60 4.94
C VAL A 151 -17.44 -6.75 3.96
N GLU A 152 -16.94 -6.43 2.78
CA GLU A 152 -16.65 -7.41 1.73
C GLU A 152 -15.17 -7.30 1.33
N MET A 153 -14.47 -8.43 1.29
CA MET A 153 -13.12 -8.47 0.74
C MET A 153 -13.17 -8.33 -0.79
N LEU A 154 -12.36 -7.45 -1.34
CA LEU A 154 -12.24 -7.30 -2.78
C LEU A 154 -11.13 -8.19 -3.31
N GLN A 155 -11.36 -8.78 -4.48
CA GLN A 155 -10.32 -9.54 -5.18
C GLN A 155 -9.15 -8.62 -5.53
N ALA A 156 -7.93 -9.15 -5.37
CA ALA A 156 -6.72 -8.45 -5.74
C ALA A 156 -6.78 -8.07 -7.22
N ARG A 157 -6.63 -6.78 -7.53
CA ARG A 157 -6.56 -6.32 -8.91
C ARG A 157 -5.24 -6.79 -9.51
N PRO A 158 -5.25 -7.50 -10.64
CA PRO A 158 -4.01 -7.88 -11.30
C PRO A 158 -3.25 -6.62 -11.71
N MET A 159 -1.91 -6.69 -11.70
CA MET A 159 -1.10 -5.61 -12.26
C MET A 159 -1.51 -5.39 -13.71
N GLN A 160 -1.81 -4.15 -14.07
CA GLN A 160 -2.19 -3.76 -15.41
C GLN A 160 -1.19 -2.72 -15.94
N CYS A 161 -0.70 -2.95 -17.15
CA CYS A 161 0.24 -2.07 -17.80
C CYS A 161 -0.46 -0.79 -18.26
N PHE A 162 -0.01 0.36 -17.77
CA PHE A 162 -0.56 1.66 -18.18
C PHE A 162 -0.25 2.03 -19.64
N ARG A 163 0.67 1.31 -20.31
CA ARG A 163 0.98 1.51 -21.73
C ARG A 163 0.09 0.69 -22.65
N CYS A 164 0.00 -0.62 -22.50
CA CYS A 164 -0.72 -1.50 -23.45
C CYS A 164 -2.07 -2.02 -22.92
N LEU A 165 -2.38 -1.76 -21.65
CA LEU A 165 -3.57 -2.23 -20.90
C LEU A 165 -3.61 -3.74 -20.60
N GLU A 166 -2.58 -4.49 -20.98
CA GLU A 166 -2.46 -5.92 -20.64
C GLU A 166 -2.12 -6.14 -19.16
N LYS A 167 -2.44 -7.33 -18.65
CA LYS A 167 -2.17 -7.72 -17.27
C LYS A 167 -0.78 -8.34 -17.13
N GLY A 168 -0.24 -8.35 -15.91
CA GLY A 168 0.97 -9.09 -15.53
C GLY A 168 2.26 -8.29 -15.55
N HIS A 169 2.29 -7.07 -16.10
CA HIS A 169 3.49 -6.24 -16.12
C HIS A 169 3.17 -4.75 -15.93
N VAL A 170 4.20 -3.96 -15.65
CA VAL A 170 4.13 -2.50 -15.52
C VAL A 170 4.78 -1.83 -16.73
N GLN A 171 4.47 -0.55 -16.95
CA GLN A 171 4.94 0.23 -18.11
C GLN A 171 6.46 0.22 -18.30
N ILE A 172 7.25 0.21 -17.23
CA ILE A 172 8.72 0.17 -17.28
C ILE A 172 9.23 -1.12 -17.95
N ASN A 173 8.52 -2.23 -17.77
CA ASN A 173 8.88 -3.54 -18.31
C ASN A 173 8.01 -3.91 -19.54
N CYS A 174 7.31 -2.94 -20.13
CA CYS A 174 6.43 -3.18 -21.26
C CYS A 174 7.23 -3.35 -22.55
N THR A 175 7.20 -4.54 -23.12
CA THR A 175 7.79 -4.86 -24.44
C THR A 175 6.83 -4.57 -25.60
N ASN A 176 5.56 -4.30 -25.32
CA ASN A 176 4.57 -4.00 -26.34
C ASN A 176 4.83 -2.62 -26.99
N ASN A 177 4.86 -2.58 -28.32
CA ASN A 177 5.13 -1.36 -29.08
C ASN A 177 3.93 -0.40 -29.11
N ILE A 178 2.71 -0.93 -28.98
CA ILE A 178 1.48 -0.14 -29.08
C ILE A 178 1.17 0.54 -27.74
N SER A 179 0.93 1.86 -27.80
CA SER A 179 0.53 2.65 -26.64
C SER A 179 -0.97 2.92 -26.68
N ARG A 180 -1.70 2.41 -25.69
CA ARG A 180 -3.13 2.64 -25.41
C ARG A 180 -3.33 3.56 -24.20
N ARG A 181 -2.39 4.47 -23.94
CA ARG A 181 -2.44 5.39 -22.79
C ARG A 181 -3.65 6.33 -22.81
N GLY A 182 -4.16 6.65 -24.00
CA GLY A 182 -5.36 7.48 -24.18
C GLY A 182 -6.66 6.71 -24.04
N ASN A 183 -6.61 5.41 -23.79
CA ASN A 183 -7.79 4.56 -23.76
C ASN A 183 -8.26 4.37 -22.31
N CYS A 184 -9.57 4.22 -22.14
CA CYS A 184 -10.19 3.93 -20.87
C CYS A 184 -9.72 2.56 -20.34
N TYR A 185 -9.20 2.55 -19.10
CA TYR A 185 -8.71 1.32 -18.45
C TYR A 185 -9.76 0.21 -18.28
N ARG A 186 -11.06 0.57 -18.34
CA ARG A 186 -12.16 -0.37 -18.15
C ARG A 186 -12.68 -0.94 -19.48
N CYS A 187 -12.91 -0.12 -20.50
CA CYS A 187 -13.47 -0.58 -21.77
C CYS A 187 -12.45 -0.70 -22.91
N GLY A 188 -11.26 -0.10 -22.79
CA GLY A 188 -10.23 -0.14 -23.83
C GLY A 188 -10.46 0.83 -24.99
N GLU A 189 -11.53 1.62 -24.97
CA GLU A 189 -11.84 2.62 -26.00
C GLU A 189 -11.11 3.95 -25.75
N PRO A 190 -10.76 4.70 -26.80
CA PRO A 190 -10.24 6.07 -26.67
C PRO A 190 -11.18 6.95 -25.84
N GLY A 191 -10.60 7.75 -24.95
CA GLY A 191 -11.32 8.76 -24.16
C GLY A 191 -11.30 10.13 -24.81
#